data_AF-A0A8S1M405-F1
#
_entry.id   AF-A0A8S1M405-F1
#
_cell.length_a   1.000
_cell.length_b   1.000
_cell.length_c   1.000
_cell.angle_alpha   90.00
_cell.angle_beta   90.00
_cell.angle_gamma   90.00
#
_symmetry.space_group_name_H-M   'P 1'
#
loop_
_entity.id
_entity.type
_entity.pdbx_description
1 polymer ?
#
loop_
_entity_poly.entity_id
_entity_poly.type
_entity_poly.pdbx_seq_one_letter_code
_entity_poly.pdbx_strand_id
1 'polypeptide(L)'
;MNYQTVLDQIKCYEPHFEDYNFLALQKVDAQLTITNSYIYYGQLVNNMRHGKGILLQQNGRKYEGQWQNDHKQGYGWEQLTNGSQYEGNYSIGKPNGQGKFTWANGEVYEGQWNSGVREGRGTWYGLKGQKYQGEWINNLACGYGEYIHSNGNRYVGNFKDGLKNGEGLEYFSNGDRYEGNYLNGQPHGYGQYYWSNGTLFQGYFKEGLRCGQGFWKRSEEQSTDEYQGEYYEDKKNGYGIYRWSNGNEYRGNFLNDFKHGYGEIHYIDGKILKGNWEQGKFVAEENYNLSKKTSHSFDNQIIKIVNNSHCFNQSFQNQNKFIDNQFINCNQIQNNVYNDCENEKLCNSFSDVTNNNNQCKNNSNNDPATSQTFRTTKTIRIRQYQKEKSKNMSQQTSQNGPSTPIKEISEKNEKQKTQTKFCIKVQNNFYLHLRRPK
;
A
#
# COMPACT_ATOMS: atom_id res chain seq x y z
N MET A 1 5.86 -40.08 -32.62
CA MET A 1 4.38 -40.17 -32.70
C MET A 1 4.02 -40.41 -34.17
N ASN A 2 3.10 -41.33 -34.48
CA ASN A 2 2.63 -41.50 -35.86
C ASN A 2 1.80 -40.26 -36.27
N TYR A 3 1.99 -39.77 -37.50
CA TYR A 3 1.27 -38.63 -38.06
C TYR A 3 -0.25 -38.78 -37.91
N GLN A 4 -0.80 -39.97 -38.19
CA GLN A 4 -2.24 -40.22 -38.10
C GLN A 4 -2.75 -40.02 -36.67
N THR A 5 -2.00 -40.48 -35.67
CA THR A 5 -2.35 -40.32 -34.25
C THR A 5 -2.40 -38.84 -33.85
N VAL A 6 -1.45 -38.03 -34.33
CA VAL A 6 -1.43 -36.58 -34.03
C VAL A 6 -2.58 -35.86 -34.73
N LEU A 7 -2.89 -36.26 -35.98
CA LEU A 7 -4.02 -35.70 -36.71
C LEU A 7 -5.34 -36.01 -36.01
N ASP A 8 -5.53 -37.22 -35.51
CA ASP A 8 -6.72 -37.61 -34.74
C ASP A 8 -6.80 -36.83 -33.41
N GLN A 9 -5.66 -36.58 -32.74
CA GLN A 9 -5.62 -35.72 -31.55
C GLN A 9 -6.10 -34.29 -31.83
N ILE A 10 -5.71 -33.70 -32.97
CA ILE A 10 -6.16 -32.36 -33.35
C ILE A 10 -7.64 -32.36 -33.73
N LYS A 11 -8.11 -33.38 -34.46
CA LYS A 11 -9.53 -33.49 -34.85
C LYS A 11 -10.46 -33.61 -33.64
N CYS A 12 -10.01 -34.31 -32.59
CA CYS A 12 -10.73 -34.48 -31.34
C CYS A 12 -10.42 -33.39 -30.30
N TYR A 13 -9.58 -32.40 -30.62
CA TYR A 13 -9.28 -31.31 -29.71
C TYR A 13 -10.52 -30.44 -29.53
N GLU A 14 -10.96 -30.28 -28.29
CA GLU A 14 -12.02 -29.34 -27.91
C GLU A 14 -11.38 -27.97 -27.63
N PRO A 15 -11.55 -26.98 -28.54
CA PRO A 15 -10.95 -25.67 -28.36
C PRO A 15 -11.72 -24.83 -27.34
N HIS A 16 -11.01 -23.91 -26.71
CA HIS A 16 -11.61 -22.85 -25.88
C HIS A 16 -12.45 -21.90 -26.73
N PHE A 17 -12.00 -21.61 -27.96
CA PHE A 17 -12.74 -20.79 -28.93
C PHE A 17 -13.28 -21.62 -30.09
N GLU A 18 -14.57 -21.49 -30.41
CA GLU A 18 -15.22 -22.28 -31.47
C GLU A 18 -14.52 -22.15 -32.83
N ASP A 19 -13.94 -20.98 -33.15
CA ASP A 19 -13.25 -20.71 -34.41
C ASP A 19 -11.81 -21.27 -34.47
N TYR A 20 -11.37 -22.02 -33.46
CA TYR A 20 -10.08 -22.71 -33.40
C TYR A 20 -10.20 -24.24 -33.48
N ASN A 21 -11.39 -24.78 -33.81
CA ASN A 21 -11.53 -26.20 -34.09
C ASN A 21 -10.87 -26.60 -35.43
N PHE A 22 -10.67 -27.90 -35.64
CA PHE A 22 -10.01 -28.43 -36.85
C PHE A 22 -10.65 -27.93 -38.15
N LEU A 23 -11.98 -27.97 -38.26
CA LEU A 23 -12.70 -27.56 -39.47
C LEU A 23 -12.64 -26.05 -39.70
N ALA A 24 -12.62 -25.25 -38.63
CA ALA A 24 -12.52 -23.79 -38.72
C ALA A 24 -11.12 -23.37 -39.21
N LEU A 25 -10.07 -23.97 -38.65
CA LEU A 25 -8.69 -23.69 -39.04
C LEU A 25 -8.35 -24.22 -40.45
N GLN A 26 -8.96 -25.33 -40.87
CA GLN A 26 -8.80 -25.84 -42.23
C GLN A 26 -9.25 -24.82 -43.29
N LYS A 27 -10.27 -23.99 -43.00
CA LYS A 27 -10.77 -22.96 -43.92
C LYS A 27 -9.79 -21.80 -44.15
N VAL A 28 -8.75 -21.67 -43.33
CA VAL A 28 -7.74 -20.61 -43.42
C VAL A 28 -6.37 -21.16 -43.80
N ASP A 29 -6.33 -22.31 -44.48
CA ASP A 29 -5.11 -22.98 -44.95
C ASP A 29 -4.13 -23.32 -43.80
N ALA A 30 -4.66 -23.76 -42.66
CA ALA A 30 -3.85 -24.19 -41.53
C ALA A 30 -2.99 -25.42 -41.88
N GLN A 31 -1.73 -25.37 -41.45
CA GLN A 31 -0.73 -26.42 -41.65
C GLN A 31 -0.37 -27.08 -40.32
N LEU A 32 -0.10 -28.39 -40.38
CA LEU A 32 0.30 -29.19 -39.22
C LEU A 32 1.82 -29.25 -39.11
N THR A 33 2.36 -28.73 -38.02
CA THR A 33 3.77 -28.86 -37.63
C THR A 33 3.88 -29.73 -36.39
N ILE A 34 4.70 -30.79 -36.46
CA ILE A 34 4.90 -31.75 -35.37
C ILE A 34 6.37 -31.75 -34.99
N THR A 35 6.66 -31.52 -33.71
CA THR A 35 8.00 -31.66 -33.13
C THR A 35 7.95 -32.57 -31.91
N ASN A 36 9.11 -32.93 -31.36
CA ASN A 36 9.16 -33.67 -30.09
C ASN A 36 8.58 -32.86 -28.93
N SER A 37 8.56 -31.53 -29.01
CA SER A 37 8.19 -30.63 -27.91
C SER A 37 6.79 -30.03 -28.03
N TYR A 38 6.23 -29.94 -29.24
CA TYR A 38 4.93 -29.33 -29.49
C TYR A 38 4.30 -29.80 -30.79
N ILE A 39 2.98 -29.65 -30.86
CA ILE A 39 2.16 -29.74 -32.05
C ILE A 39 1.60 -28.34 -32.32
N TYR A 40 1.69 -27.87 -33.56
CA TYR A 40 1.06 -26.63 -34.01
C TYR A 40 0.14 -26.92 -35.19
N TYR A 41 -1.08 -26.40 -35.15
CA TYR A 41 -2.01 -26.43 -36.26
C TYR A 41 -2.57 -25.03 -36.49
N GLY A 42 -2.16 -24.40 -37.58
CA GLY A 42 -2.49 -23.00 -37.86
C GLY A 42 -1.78 -22.47 -39.10
N GLN A 43 -2.00 -21.20 -39.40
CA GLN A 43 -1.45 -20.61 -40.62
C GLN A 43 0.07 -20.38 -40.50
N LEU A 44 0.79 -20.55 -41.60
CA LEU A 44 2.23 -20.29 -41.68
C LEU A 44 2.50 -19.30 -42.80
N VAL A 45 3.39 -18.33 -42.54
CA VAL A 45 3.95 -17.43 -43.54
C VAL A 45 5.46 -17.48 -43.42
N ASN A 46 6.16 -17.83 -44.51
CA ASN A 46 7.62 -18.03 -44.52
C ASN A 46 8.11 -19.00 -43.41
N ASN A 47 7.38 -20.10 -43.21
CA ASN A 47 7.63 -21.10 -42.15
C ASN A 47 7.53 -20.58 -40.71
N MET A 48 7.02 -19.37 -40.49
CA MET A 48 6.73 -18.83 -39.16
C MET A 48 5.22 -18.86 -38.88
N ARG A 49 4.84 -19.08 -37.62
CA ARG A 49 3.43 -19.02 -37.20
C ARG A 49 2.84 -17.65 -37.45
N HIS A 50 1.69 -17.64 -38.10
CA HIS A 50 0.98 -16.43 -38.49
C HIS A 50 -0.53 -16.66 -38.42
N GLY A 51 -1.33 -15.59 -38.36
CA GLY A 51 -2.78 -15.69 -38.39
C GLY A 51 -3.33 -16.55 -37.24
N LYS A 52 -4.39 -17.33 -37.46
CA LYS A 52 -4.96 -18.17 -36.41
C LYS A 52 -4.21 -19.50 -36.27
N GLY A 53 -4.03 -19.97 -35.02
CA GLY A 53 -3.54 -21.32 -34.79
C GLY A 53 -3.59 -21.77 -33.34
N ILE A 54 -3.56 -23.10 -33.18
CA ILE A 54 -3.42 -23.78 -31.90
C ILE A 54 -2.00 -24.32 -31.72
N LEU A 55 -1.46 -24.17 -30.51
CA LEU A 55 -0.17 -24.72 -30.09
C LEU A 55 -0.39 -25.58 -28.86
N LEU A 56 -0.06 -26.87 -28.97
CA LEU A 56 -0.13 -27.84 -27.88
C LEU A 56 1.28 -28.28 -27.53
N GLN A 57 1.76 -27.91 -26.33
CA GLN A 57 3.09 -28.30 -25.86
C GLN A 57 3.03 -29.63 -25.09
N GLN A 58 4.10 -30.43 -25.17
CA GLN A 58 4.20 -31.71 -24.46
C GLN A 58 4.10 -31.57 -22.94
N ASN A 59 4.50 -30.42 -22.39
CA ASN A 59 4.40 -30.10 -20.96
C ASN A 59 2.97 -29.73 -20.50
N GLY A 60 1.97 -29.81 -21.38
CA GLY A 60 0.57 -29.49 -21.10
C GLY A 60 0.19 -28.03 -21.29
N ARG A 61 1.11 -27.14 -21.67
CA ARG A 61 0.80 -25.75 -22.03
C ARG A 61 0.08 -25.70 -23.37
N LYS A 62 -0.98 -24.91 -23.44
CA LYS A 62 -1.81 -24.75 -24.65
C LYS A 62 -1.95 -23.27 -24.99
N TYR A 63 -2.03 -22.97 -26.28
CA TYR A 63 -2.38 -21.64 -26.75
C TYR A 63 -3.31 -21.75 -27.96
N GLU A 64 -4.33 -20.90 -27.97
CA GLU A 64 -5.26 -20.70 -29.08
C GLU A 64 -5.31 -19.21 -29.34
N GLY A 65 -4.94 -18.76 -30.54
CA GLY A 65 -4.98 -17.32 -30.79
C GLY A 65 -4.31 -16.90 -32.08
N GLN A 66 -4.20 -15.59 -32.23
CA GLN A 66 -3.54 -15.00 -33.38
C GLN A 66 -2.01 -15.01 -33.19
N TRP A 67 -1.31 -15.17 -34.30
CA TRP A 67 0.14 -15.24 -34.39
C TRP A 67 0.64 -14.21 -35.40
N GLN A 68 1.82 -13.67 -35.13
CA GLN A 68 2.56 -12.84 -36.07
C GLN A 68 4.05 -13.13 -35.93
N ASN A 69 4.66 -13.71 -36.98
CA ASN A 69 6.09 -14.00 -37.05
C ASN A 69 6.57 -14.77 -35.81
N ASP A 70 5.90 -15.89 -35.50
CA ASP A 70 6.17 -16.74 -34.32
C ASP A 70 5.89 -16.15 -32.94
N HIS A 71 5.41 -14.91 -32.86
CA HIS A 71 4.92 -14.31 -31.63
C HIS A 71 3.41 -14.41 -31.53
N LYS A 72 2.90 -14.65 -30.31
CA LYS A 72 1.48 -14.45 -30.01
C LYS A 72 1.14 -12.98 -30.19
N GLN A 73 0.04 -12.71 -30.84
CA GLN A 73 -0.40 -11.37 -31.21
C GLN A 73 -1.94 -11.31 -31.08
N GLY A 74 -2.51 -10.12 -30.92
CA GLY A 74 -3.97 -9.95 -30.92
C GLY A 74 -4.66 -10.75 -29.82
N TYR A 75 -5.91 -11.12 -30.03
CA TYR A 75 -6.69 -11.85 -29.03
C TYR A 75 -6.32 -13.34 -29.00
N GLY A 76 -6.21 -13.92 -27.82
CA GLY A 76 -5.97 -15.35 -27.64
C GLY A 76 -6.19 -15.84 -26.22
N TRP A 77 -6.19 -17.16 -26.07
CA TRP A 77 -6.30 -17.89 -24.82
C TRP A 77 -5.09 -18.79 -24.62
N GLU A 78 -4.64 -18.90 -23.38
CA GLU A 78 -3.49 -19.69 -22.98
C GLU A 78 -3.76 -20.42 -21.67
N GLN A 79 -3.52 -21.73 -21.66
CA GLN A 79 -3.37 -22.49 -20.42
C GLN A 79 -1.89 -22.75 -20.15
N LEU A 80 -1.42 -22.33 -18.98
CA LEU A 80 -0.08 -22.60 -18.48
C LEU A 80 0.03 -24.03 -17.93
N THR A 81 1.27 -24.51 -17.78
CA THR A 81 1.56 -25.86 -17.26
C THR A 81 1.02 -26.11 -15.86
N ASN A 82 0.86 -25.06 -15.05
CA ASN A 82 0.30 -25.15 -13.71
C ASN A 82 -1.25 -25.11 -13.69
N GLY A 83 -1.91 -25.03 -14.84
CA GLY A 83 -3.37 -24.91 -14.96
C GLY A 83 -3.90 -23.48 -14.90
N SER A 84 -3.06 -22.47 -14.65
CA SER A 84 -3.50 -21.06 -14.74
C SER A 84 -3.80 -20.70 -16.19
N GLN A 85 -4.76 -19.83 -16.41
CA GLN A 85 -5.25 -19.46 -17.73
C GLN A 85 -5.18 -17.95 -17.93
N TYR A 86 -4.85 -17.54 -19.15
CA TYR A 86 -4.98 -16.16 -19.60
C TYR A 86 -5.86 -16.13 -20.84
N GLU A 87 -6.81 -15.19 -20.86
CA GLU A 87 -7.62 -14.87 -22.02
C GLU A 87 -7.57 -13.37 -22.26
N GLY A 88 -7.09 -12.94 -23.42
CA GLY A 88 -7.00 -11.52 -23.72
C GLY A 88 -6.04 -11.19 -24.84
N ASN A 89 -5.63 -9.93 -24.85
CA ASN A 89 -4.78 -9.39 -25.90
C ASN A 89 -3.29 -9.68 -25.65
N TYR A 90 -2.59 -10.01 -26.73
CA TYR A 90 -1.16 -10.25 -26.77
C TYR A 90 -0.48 -9.26 -27.72
N SER A 91 0.74 -8.89 -27.35
CA SER A 91 1.67 -8.17 -28.22
C SER A 91 3.07 -8.73 -28.02
N ILE A 92 3.72 -9.13 -29.12
CA ILE A 92 5.09 -9.69 -29.12
C ILE A 92 5.23 -10.83 -28.07
N GLY A 93 4.26 -11.75 -28.07
CA GLY A 93 4.28 -12.93 -27.21
C GLY A 93 3.88 -12.72 -25.75
N LYS A 94 3.51 -11.50 -25.34
CA LYS A 94 3.16 -11.17 -23.94
C LYS A 94 1.75 -10.59 -23.82
N PRO A 95 1.04 -10.84 -22.70
CA PRO A 95 -0.19 -10.12 -22.36
C PRO A 95 -0.02 -8.60 -22.48
N ASN A 96 -0.89 -7.95 -23.25
CA ASN A 96 -0.84 -6.51 -23.52
C ASN A 96 -2.23 -6.01 -23.93
N GLY A 97 -2.77 -4.99 -23.26
CA GLY A 97 -4.15 -4.54 -23.44
C GLY A 97 -5.10 -5.16 -22.42
N GLN A 98 -6.36 -5.36 -22.79
CA GLN A 98 -7.35 -5.98 -21.89
C GLN A 98 -7.18 -7.50 -21.84
N GLY A 99 -7.34 -8.08 -20.64
CA GLY A 99 -7.37 -9.53 -20.47
C GLY A 99 -7.74 -9.99 -19.07
N LYS A 100 -8.14 -11.26 -19.00
CA LYS A 100 -8.49 -12.01 -17.81
C LYS A 100 -7.42 -13.06 -17.53
N PHE A 101 -6.90 -13.08 -16.31
CA PHE A 101 -6.03 -14.14 -15.83
C PHE A 101 -6.70 -14.87 -14.67
N THR A 102 -6.89 -16.17 -14.83
CA THR A 102 -7.39 -17.08 -13.79
C THR A 102 -6.22 -17.89 -13.27
N TRP A 103 -5.83 -17.68 -12.02
CA TRP A 103 -4.79 -18.50 -11.39
C TRP A 103 -5.32 -19.92 -11.13
N ALA A 104 -4.42 -20.91 -11.12
CA ALA A 104 -4.76 -22.30 -10.84
C ALA A 104 -5.43 -22.51 -9.46
N ASN A 105 -5.24 -21.58 -8.51
CA ASN A 105 -5.91 -21.61 -7.21
C ASN A 105 -7.36 -21.10 -7.25
N GLY A 106 -7.80 -20.49 -8.36
CA GLY A 106 -9.12 -19.90 -8.54
C GLY A 106 -9.18 -18.37 -8.37
N GLU A 107 -8.07 -17.69 -8.04
CA GLU A 107 -8.04 -16.22 -8.06
C GLU A 107 -8.20 -15.73 -9.50
N VAL A 108 -8.75 -14.52 -9.65
CA VAL A 108 -9.00 -13.92 -10.98
C VAL A 108 -8.50 -12.48 -10.99
N TYR A 109 -7.91 -12.06 -12.10
CA TYR A 109 -7.66 -10.65 -12.42
C TYR A 109 -8.24 -10.34 -13.78
N GLU A 110 -9.03 -9.28 -13.86
CA GLU A 110 -9.61 -8.77 -15.10
C GLU A 110 -9.24 -7.30 -15.24
N GLY A 111 -8.51 -6.96 -16.29
CA GLY A 111 -8.13 -5.57 -16.52
C GLY A 111 -6.99 -5.41 -17.51
N GLN A 112 -6.30 -4.28 -17.37
CA GLN A 112 -5.24 -3.88 -18.27
C GLN A 112 -3.91 -4.59 -17.96
N TRP A 113 -3.19 -4.89 -19.04
CA TRP A 113 -1.88 -5.53 -19.07
C TRP A 113 -0.94 -4.71 -19.92
N ASN A 114 0.31 -4.61 -19.51
CA ASN A 114 1.38 -4.05 -20.32
C ASN A 114 2.57 -4.99 -20.27
N SER A 115 2.99 -5.50 -21.42
CA SER A 115 4.22 -6.31 -21.55
C SER A 115 4.31 -7.48 -20.54
N GLY A 116 3.18 -8.12 -20.24
CA GLY A 116 3.08 -9.26 -19.34
C GLY A 116 2.88 -8.94 -17.85
N VAL A 117 2.77 -7.66 -17.48
CA VAL A 117 2.45 -7.25 -16.10
C VAL A 117 1.09 -6.55 -16.04
N ARG A 118 0.42 -6.63 -14.88
CA ARG A 118 -0.80 -5.86 -14.62
C ARG A 118 -0.43 -4.39 -14.48
N GLU A 119 -1.02 -3.55 -15.32
CA GLU A 119 -0.73 -2.12 -15.40
C GLU A 119 -1.94 -1.37 -15.95
N GLY A 120 -2.32 -0.28 -15.32
CA GLY A 120 -3.57 0.45 -15.60
C GLY A 120 -4.72 0.02 -14.69
N ARG A 121 -5.96 0.13 -15.15
CA ARG A 121 -7.15 -0.23 -14.35
C ARG A 121 -7.45 -1.72 -14.42
N GLY A 122 -7.81 -2.30 -13.28
CA GLY A 122 -8.22 -3.70 -13.22
C GLY A 122 -8.85 -4.09 -11.89
N THR A 123 -9.53 -5.24 -11.90
CA THR A 123 -10.15 -5.85 -10.74
C THR A 123 -9.49 -7.19 -10.44
N TRP A 124 -9.07 -7.38 -9.20
CA TRP A 124 -8.63 -8.66 -8.67
C TRP A 124 -9.69 -9.25 -7.73
N TYR A 125 -9.93 -10.55 -7.87
CA TYR A 125 -10.83 -11.34 -7.05
C TYR A 125 -10.01 -12.42 -6.33
N GLY A 126 -10.03 -12.38 -5.00
CA GLY A 126 -9.38 -13.35 -4.13
C GLY A 126 -10.28 -14.53 -3.78
N LEU A 127 -9.67 -15.59 -3.22
CA LEU A 127 -10.33 -16.87 -2.94
C LEU A 127 -11.44 -16.82 -1.88
N LYS A 128 -11.41 -15.82 -0.99
CA LYS A 128 -12.31 -15.71 0.16
C LYS A 128 -13.13 -14.43 0.11
N GLY A 129 -13.57 -14.05 -1.09
CA GLY A 129 -14.36 -12.84 -1.33
C GLY A 129 -13.58 -11.54 -1.24
N GLN A 130 -12.23 -11.59 -1.14
CA GLN A 130 -11.45 -10.37 -1.30
C GLN A 130 -11.64 -9.80 -2.70
N LYS A 131 -11.73 -8.48 -2.82
CA LYS A 131 -11.82 -7.81 -4.11
C LYS A 131 -11.02 -6.53 -4.07
N TYR A 132 -10.12 -6.33 -5.02
CA TYR A 132 -9.50 -5.02 -5.27
C TYR A 132 -9.95 -4.51 -6.63
N GLN A 133 -10.39 -3.26 -6.71
CA GLN A 133 -10.73 -2.58 -7.95
C GLN A 133 -10.04 -1.22 -7.95
N GLY A 134 -9.13 -0.99 -8.89
CA GLY A 134 -8.35 0.25 -8.90
C GLY A 134 -7.24 0.25 -9.93
N GLU A 135 -6.24 1.09 -9.70
CA GLU A 135 -5.07 1.24 -10.56
C GLU A 135 -3.96 0.27 -10.16
N TRP A 136 -3.19 -0.16 -11.15
CA TRP A 136 -2.11 -1.11 -11.03
C TRP A 136 -0.87 -0.57 -11.73
N ILE A 137 0.29 -0.80 -11.12
CA ILE A 137 1.59 -0.55 -11.74
C ILE A 137 2.53 -1.69 -11.38
N ASN A 138 3.19 -2.28 -12.37
CA ASN A 138 4.14 -3.39 -12.15
C ASN A 138 3.59 -4.52 -11.24
N ASN A 139 2.33 -4.91 -11.43
CA ASN A 139 1.61 -5.90 -10.62
C ASN A 139 1.24 -5.48 -9.18
N LEU A 140 1.43 -4.23 -8.78
CA LEU A 140 1.06 -3.72 -7.46
C LEU A 140 -0.11 -2.75 -7.58
N ALA A 141 -1.03 -2.81 -6.61
CA ALA A 141 -2.07 -1.81 -6.47
C ALA A 141 -1.44 -0.43 -6.20
N CYS A 142 -1.92 0.58 -6.92
CA CYS A 142 -1.47 1.96 -6.80
C CYS A 142 -2.63 2.92 -7.03
N GLY A 143 -2.38 4.21 -6.81
CA GLY A 143 -3.37 5.26 -7.07
C GLY A 143 -4.66 5.05 -6.30
N TYR A 144 -5.78 5.52 -6.83
CA TYR A 144 -7.07 5.39 -6.15
C TYR A 144 -7.71 4.02 -6.41
N GLY A 145 -8.22 3.38 -5.36
CA GLY A 145 -8.90 2.09 -5.48
C GLY A 145 -9.81 1.75 -4.31
N GLU A 146 -10.54 0.66 -4.49
CA GLU A 146 -11.41 0.06 -3.49
C GLU A 146 -10.91 -1.36 -3.19
N TYR A 147 -10.76 -1.67 -1.90
CA TYR A 147 -10.39 -3.00 -1.43
C TYR A 147 -11.40 -3.53 -0.41
N ILE A 148 -12.01 -4.66 -0.73
CA ILE A 148 -12.85 -5.45 0.16
C ILE A 148 -12.00 -6.59 0.71
N HIS A 149 -11.86 -6.63 2.04
CA HIS A 149 -11.18 -7.68 2.76
C HIS A 149 -12.09 -8.89 2.99
N SER A 150 -11.51 -10.07 3.24
CA SER A 150 -12.26 -11.31 3.49
C SER A 150 -13.09 -11.29 4.78
N ASN A 151 -12.80 -10.36 5.69
CA ASN A 151 -13.55 -10.17 6.93
C ASN A 151 -14.72 -9.16 6.78
N GLY A 152 -14.97 -8.67 5.57
CA GLY A 152 -16.00 -7.66 5.28
C GLY A 152 -15.54 -6.20 5.43
N ASN A 153 -14.32 -5.94 5.92
CA ASN A 153 -13.80 -4.57 5.93
C ASN A 153 -13.66 -4.05 4.50
N ARG A 154 -13.92 -2.77 4.30
CA ARG A 154 -13.87 -2.11 3.00
C ARG A 154 -13.07 -0.82 3.10
N TYR A 155 -12.00 -0.72 2.32
CA TYR A 155 -11.20 0.49 2.19
C TYR A 155 -11.41 1.12 0.82
N VAL A 156 -11.56 2.44 0.79
CA VAL A 156 -11.63 3.24 -0.43
C VAL A 156 -10.66 4.39 -0.28
N GLY A 157 -9.67 4.48 -1.15
CA GLY A 157 -8.65 5.53 -1.05
C GLY A 157 -7.41 5.24 -1.85
N ASN A 158 -6.34 5.94 -1.48
CA ASN A 158 -5.08 5.89 -2.21
C ASN A 158 -4.21 4.68 -1.80
N PHE A 159 -3.52 4.12 -2.78
CA PHE A 159 -2.60 2.99 -2.65
C PHE A 159 -1.22 3.36 -3.19
N LYS A 160 -0.19 2.86 -2.52
CA LYS A 160 1.20 2.92 -2.98
C LYS A 160 1.89 1.60 -2.67
N ASP A 161 2.51 1.00 -3.68
CA ASP A 161 3.24 -0.27 -3.56
C ASP A 161 2.40 -1.40 -2.93
N GLY A 162 1.10 -1.43 -3.23
CA GLY A 162 0.15 -2.42 -2.69
C GLY A 162 -0.37 -2.13 -1.28
N LEU A 163 -0.02 -1.00 -0.66
CA LEU A 163 -0.43 -0.61 0.68
C LEU A 163 -1.31 0.64 0.66
N LYS A 164 -2.25 0.77 1.61
CA LYS A 164 -3.01 2.00 1.84
C LYS A 164 -2.04 3.14 2.14
N ASN A 165 -2.18 4.28 1.46
CA ASN A 165 -1.24 5.40 1.56
C ASN A 165 -1.93 6.70 1.16
N GLY A 166 -1.73 7.80 1.88
CA GLY A 166 -2.47 9.04 1.65
C GLY A 166 -3.90 8.95 2.18
N GLU A 167 -4.80 9.79 1.66
CA GLU A 167 -6.18 9.85 2.12
C GLU A 167 -6.97 8.58 1.80
N GLY A 168 -7.81 8.15 2.73
CA GLY A 168 -8.74 7.06 2.53
C GLY A 168 -9.81 6.93 3.61
N LEU A 169 -10.80 6.11 3.27
CA LEU A 169 -12.00 5.82 4.05
C LEU A 169 -12.09 4.31 4.26
N GLU A 170 -12.09 3.88 5.51
CA GLU A 170 -12.21 2.47 5.90
C GLU A 170 -13.49 2.23 6.69
N TYR A 171 -14.29 1.29 6.20
CA TYR A 171 -15.44 0.73 6.89
C TYR A 171 -15.03 -0.62 7.48
N PHE A 172 -15.27 -0.80 8.76
CA PHE A 172 -15.00 -2.04 9.47
C PHE A 172 -16.27 -2.88 9.55
N SER A 173 -16.14 -4.19 9.48
CA SER A 173 -17.30 -5.10 9.55
C SER A 173 -18.02 -5.07 10.91
N ASN A 174 -17.39 -4.51 11.94
CA ASN A 174 -18.02 -4.24 13.23
C ASN A 174 -18.89 -2.95 13.25
N GLY A 175 -18.99 -2.23 12.13
CA GLY A 175 -19.72 -0.98 12.00
C GLY A 175 -18.90 0.28 12.32
N ASP A 176 -17.65 0.15 12.75
CA ASP A 176 -16.77 1.30 12.92
C ASP A 176 -16.34 1.88 11.56
N ARG A 177 -15.86 3.11 11.54
CA ARG A 177 -15.36 3.79 10.35
C ARG A 177 -14.17 4.69 10.66
N TYR A 178 -13.15 4.68 9.81
CA TYR A 178 -12.05 5.62 9.85
C TYR A 178 -11.98 6.43 8.56
N GLU A 179 -11.77 7.73 8.68
CA GLU A 179 -11.57 8.65 7.56
C GLU A 179 -10.32 9.49 7.83
N GLY A 180 -9.30 9.39 6.97
CA GLY A 180 -8.09 10.17 7.18
C GLY A 180 -6.90 9.66 6.42
N ASN A 181 -5.72 10.08 6.87
CA ASN A 181 -4.47 9.78 6.23
C ASN A 181 -3.91 8.41 6.63
N TYR A 182 -3.33 7.71 5.66
CA TYR A 182 -2.63 6.44 5.83
C TYR A 182 -1.17 6.57 5.43
N LEU A 183 -0.30 5.86 6.11
CA LEU A 183 1.08 5.63 5.70
C LEU A 183 1.42 4.16 5.87
N ASN A 184 1.89 3.51 4.81
CA ASN A 184 2.29 2.11 4.79
C ASN A 184 1.24 1.15 5.38
N GLY A 185 -0.04 1.38 5.06
CA GLY A 185 -1.15 0.54 5.49
C GLY A 185 -1.78 0.92 6.83
N GLN A 186 -1.26 1.91 7.56
CA GLN A 186 -1.73 2.29 8.90
C GLN A 186 -2.22 3.74 8.95
N PRO A 187 -3.23 4.07 9.78
CA PRO A 187 -3.59 5.46 10.08
C PRO A 187 -2.36 6.26 10.53
N HIS A 188 -2.13 7.39 9.88
CA HIS A 188 -0.97 8.24 10.13
C HIS A 188 -1.28 9.68 9.69
N GLY A 189 -0.99 10.66 10.54
CA GLY A 189 -1.41 12.05 10.32
C GLY A 189 -2.82 12.29 10.86
N TYR A 190 -3.49 13.33 10.36
CA TYR A 190 -4.83 13.67 10.83
C TYR A 190 -5.90 12.71 10.29
N GLY A 191 -6.87 12.35 11.14
CA GLY A 191 -8.03 11.57 10.76
C GLY A 191 -9.14 11.58 11.81
N GLN A 192 -10.25 10.93 11.47
CA GLN A 192 -11.44 10.80 12.27
C GLN A 192 -11.82 9.33 12.39
N TYR A 193 -12.09 8.87 13.61
CA TYR A 193 -12.55 7.53 13.90
C TYR A 193 -13.95 7.59 14.52
N TYR A 194 -14.89 6.92 13.87
CA TYR A 194 -16.27 6.78 14.27
C TYR A 194 -16.46 5.35 14.77
N TRP A 195 -16.80 5.20 16.04
CA TRP A 195 -17.20 3.90 16.57
C TRP A 195 -18.68 3.65 16.24
N SER A 196 -19.01 2.38 15.99
CA SER A 196 -20.38 1.87 15.80
C SER A 196 -21.36 2.26 16.93
N ASN A 197 -20.84 2.57 18.12
CA ASN A 197 -21.65 3.03 19.26
C ASN A 197 -21.96 4.54 19.25
N GLY A 198 -21.55 5.27 18.20
CA GLY A 198 -21.73 6.73 18.06
C GLY A 198 -20.62 7.59 18.66
N THR A 199 -19.60 6.98 19.30
CA THR A 199 -18.42 7.72 19.79
C THR A 199 -17.60 8.23 18.61
N LEU A 200 -16.97 9.39 18.77
CA LEU A 200 -16.10 10.03 17.78
C LEU A 200 -14.73 10.34 18.38
N PHE A 201 -13.68 10.17 17.58
CA PHE A 201 -12.38 10.76 17.80
C PHE A 201 -11.93 11.48 16.53
N GLN A 202 -11.38 12.68 16.67
CA GLN A 202 -10.74 13.42 15.59
C GLN A 202 -9.39 13.95 16.09
N GLY A 203 -8.33 13.72 15.34
CA GLY A 203 -6.99 14.11 15.78
C GLY A 203 -5.88 13.42 15.02
N TYR A 204 -4.67 13.47 15.56
CA TYR A 204 -3.51 12.87 14.93
C TYR A 204 -3.34 11.39 15.29
N PHE A 205 -2.82 10.64 14.32
CA PHE A 205 -2.46 9.24 14.43
C PHE A 205 -1.00 9.06 14.04
N LYS A 206 -0.31 8.11 14.69
CA LYS A 206 1.01 7.64 14.30
C LYS A 206 1.04 6.13 14.48
N GLU A 207 1.33 5.43 13.38
CA GLU A 207 1.40 3.97 13.36
C GLU A 207 0.10 3.30 13.86
N GLY A 208 -1.04 3.89 13.51
CA GLY A 208 -2.36 3.41 13.91
C GLY A 208 -2.82 3.83 15.32
N LEU A 209 -1.97 4.46 16.12
CA LEU A 209 -2.31 4.90 17.48
C LEU A 209 -2.60 6.41 17.51
N ARG A 210 -3.57 6.83 18.33
CA ARG A 210 -3.84 8.25 18.56
C ARG A 210 -2.63 8.91 19.23
N CYS A 211 -2.25 10.08 18.74
CA CYS A 211 -1.18 10.88 19.32
C CYS A 211 -1.43 12.38 19.10
N GLY A 212 -0.61 13.23 19.72
CA GLY A 212 -0.69 14.68 19.56
C GLY A 212 -2.07 15.22 19.97
N GLN A 213 -2.46 16.35 19.39
CA GLN A 213 -3.75 16.98 19.70
C GLN A 213 -4.92 16.16 19.14
N GLY A 214 -5.96 15.98 19.94
CA GLY A 214 -7.18 15.29 19.55
C GLY A 214 -8.40 15.71 20.34
N PHE A 215 -9.56 15.44 19.76
CA PHE A 215 -10.87 15.61 20.36
C PHE A 215 -11.60 14.27 20.35
N TRP A 216 -12.13 13.88 21.49
CA TRP A 216 -12.94 12.70 21.68
C TRP A 216 -14.30 13.13 22.22
N LYS A 217 -15.38 12.59 21.66
CA LYS A 217 -16.75 12.84 22.10
C LYS A 217 -17.50 11.52 22.20
N ARG A 218 -18.17 11.30 23.34
CA ARG A 218 -19.06 10.15 23.54
C ARG A 218 -20.33 10.30 22.69
N SER A 219 -20.97 9.17 22.38
CA SER A 219 -22.27 9.16 21.72
C SER A 219 -23.32 9.89 22.56
N GLU A 220 -24.09 10.77 21.95
CA GLU A 220 -25.14 11.57 22.61
C GLU A 220 -26.23 10.70 23.26
N GLU A 221 -26.44 9.49 22.74
CA GLU A 221 -27.36 8.51 23.33
C GLU A 221 -26.87 7.97 24.69
N GLN A 222 -25.56 8.03 24.94
CA GLN A 222 -24.94 7.51 26.16
C GLN A 222 -24.59 8.63 27.13
N SER A 223 -23.92 9.66 26.63
CA SER A 223 -23.43 10.80 27.42
C SER A 223 -22.91 11.91 26.51
N THR A 224 -22.84 13.13 27.01
CA THR A 224 -22.19 14.27 26.33
C THR A 224 -20.75 14.47 26.80
N ASP A 225 -20.11 13.41 27.33
CA ASP A 225 -18.73 13.48 27.78
C ASP A 225 -17.80 13.74 26.59
N GLU A 226 -16.89 14.68 26.76
CA GLU A 226 -15.90 15.02 25.75
C GLU A 226 -14.53 15.30 26.36
N TYR A 227 -13.50 15.12 25.55
CA TYR A 227 -12.13 15.42 25.89
C TYR A 227 -11.45 16.10 24.71
N GLN A 228 -10.76 17.20 24.98
CA GLN A 228 -9.88 17.88 24.03
C GLN A 228 -8.50 18.03 24.66
N GLY A 229 -7.47 17.46 24.04
CA GLY A 229 -6.12 17.56 24.56
C GLY A 229 -5.14 16.63 23.87
N GLU A 230 -4.01 16.41 24.53
CA GLU A 230 -2.92 15.62 23.99
C GLU A 230 -3.09 14.10 24.20
N TYR A 231 -2.60 13.34 23.23
CA TYR A 231 -2.53 11.90 23.24
C TYR A 231 -1.10 11.41 23.03
N TYR A 232 -0.75 10.32 23.67
CA TYR A 232 0.48 9.57 23.44
C TYR A 232 0.17 8.08 23.48
N GLU A 233 0.47 7.36 22.39
CA GLU A 233 0.22 5.92 22.24
C GLU A 233 -1.18 5.52 22.72
N ASP A 234 -2.20 6.14 22.13
CA ASP A 234 -3.62 5.91 22.42
C ASP A 234 -4.13 6.36 23.80
N LYS A 235 -3.31 7.01 24.63
CA LYS A 235 -3.73 7.46 25.96
C LYS A 235 -3.72 8.98 26.06
N LYS A 236 -4.66 9.54 26.83
CA LYS A 236 -4.61 10.97 27.19
C LYS A 236 -3.29 11.25 27.91
N ASN A 237 -2.60 12.27 27.46
CA ASN A 237 -1.31 12.70 27.97
C ASN A 237 -1.25 14.24 27.93
N GLY A 238 -0.26 14.85 28.55
CA GLY A 238 -0.09 16.31 28.52
C GLY A 238 -1.32 17.09 29.01
N TYR A 239 -1.47 18.34 28.58
CA TYR A 239 -2.60 19.17 28.99
C TYR A 239 -3.87 18.81 28.20
N GLY A 240 -5.02 18.82 28.87
CA GLY A 240 -6.32 18.65 28.22
C GLY A 240 -7.48 19.18 29.05
N ILE A 241 -8.63 19.26 28.39
CA ILE A 241 -9.92 19.66 28.94
C ILE A 241 -10.86 18.47 28.81
N TYR A 242 -11.41 18.01 29.93
CA TYR A 242 -12.44 16.98 29.97
C TYR A 242 -13.75 17.61 30.44
N ARG A 243 -14.83 17.48 29.67
CA ARG A 243 -16.17 17.90 30.08
C ARG A 243 -17.01 16.66 30.35
N TRP A 244 -17.61 16.62 31.53
CA TRP A 244 -18.55 15.57 31.92
C TRP A 244 -19.97 15.95 31.50
N SER A 245 -20.83 14.95 31.32
CA SER A 245 -22.23 15.15 30.95
C SER A 245 -23.04 15.98 31.94
N ASN A 246 -22.60 16.05 33.20
CA ASN A 246 -23.22 16.90 34.22
C ASN A 246 -22.83 18.39 34.10
N GLY A 247 -22.03 18.76 33.10
CA GLY A 247 -21.56 20.12 32.86
C GLY A 247 -20.32 20.53 33.65
N ASN A 248 -19.80 19.67 34.54
CA ASN A 248 -18.51 19.91 35.17
C ASN A 248 -17.40 19.79 34.12
N GLU A 249 -16.29 20.47 34.37
CA GLU A 249 -15.13 20.47 33.48
C GLU A 249 -13.84 20.32 34.27
N TYR A 250 -12.90 19.50 33.79
CA TYR A 250 -11.54 19.46 34.28
C TYR A 250 -10.58 20.04 33.25
N ARG A 251 -9.70 20.93 33.69
CA ARG A 251 -8.62 21.54 32.90
C ARG A 251 -7.30 21.22 33.57
N GLY A 252 -6.43 20.44 32.96
CA GLY A 252 -5.17 20.08 33.59
C GLY A 252 -4.39 19.01 32.87
N ASN A 253 -3.32 18.54 33.51
CA ASN A 253 -2.46 17.54 32.90
C ASN A 253 -3.03 16.11 33.06
N PHE A 254 -2.70 15.28 32.09
CA PHE A 254 -3.01 13.86 32.02
C PHE A 254 -1.73 13.06 31.85
N LEU A 255 -1.67 11.89 32.46
CA LEU A 255 -0.63 10.91 32.24
C LEU A 255 -1.27 9.52 32.17
N ASN A 256 -1.18 8.88 31.01
CA ASN A 256 -1.75 7.56 30.77
C ASN A 256 -3.25 7.48 31.12
N ASP A 257 -4.06 8.40 30.58
CA ASP A 257 -5.51 8.53 30.83
C ASP A 257 -5.93 9.08 32.20
N PHE A 258 -5.01 9.19 33.17
CA PHE A 258 -5.31 9.70 34.50
C PHE A 258 -4.97 11.18 34.63
N LYS A 259 -5.82 11.94 35.33
CA LYS A 259 -5.48 13.29 35.80
C LYS A 259 -4.17 13.24 36.59
N HIS A 260 -3.25 14.12 36.25
CA HIS A 260 -1.91 14.17 36.84
C HIS A 260 -1.40 15.61 36.92
N GLY A 261 -0.42 15.90 37.77
CA GLY A 261 0.13 17.23 37.94
C GLY A 261 -0.93 18.26 38.33
N TYR A 262 -0.71 19.54 37.99
CA TYR A 262 -1.67 20.59 38.27
C TYR A 262 -2.92 20.47 37.39
N GLY A 263 -4.10 20.71 37.99
CA GLY A 263 -5.35 20.87 37.27
C GLY A 263 -6.50 21.37 38.14
N GLU A 264 -7.55 21.82 37.46
CA GLU A 264 -8.72 22.48 38.04
C GLU A 264 -10.01 21.78 37.61
N ILE A 265 -10.94 21.55 38.55
CA ILE A 265 -12.32 21.19 38.24
C ILE A 265 -13.20 22.42 38.41
N HIS A 266 -13.86 22.82 37.33
CA HIS A 266 -14.90 23.84 37.29
C HIS A 266 -16.25 23.13 37.40
N TYR A 267 -16.95 23.34 38.52
CA TYR A 267 -18.25 22.75 38.76
C TYR A 267 -19.35 23.64 38.17
N ILE A 268 -20.47 23.03 37.78
CA ILE A 268 -21.60 23.76 37.20
C ILE A 268 -22.24 24.77 38.19
N ASP A 269 -22.04 24.57 39.50
CA ASP A 269 -22.48 25.50 40.55
C ASP A 269 -21.53 26.70 40.74
N GLY A 270 -20.48 26.82 39.91
CA GLY A 270 -19.49 27.89 39.94
C GLY A 270 -18.33 27.64 40.91
N LYS A 271 -18.33 26.55 41.68
CA LYS A 271 -17.17 26.19 42.51
C LYS A 271 -15.99 25.78 41.63
N ILE A 272 -14.78 26.05 42.10
CA ILE A 272 -13.54 25.63 41.45
C ILE A 272 -12.68 24.87 42.46
N LEU A 273 -12.33 23.62 42.15
CA LEU A 273 -11.33 22.84 42.89
C LEU A 273 -10.02 22.83 42.11
N LYS A 274 -8.97 23.44 42.65
CA LYS A 274 -7.66 23.53 42.00
C LYS A 274 -6.57 22.91 42.86
N GLY A 275 -5.63 22.21 42.23
CA GLY A 275 -4.54 21.58 42.95
C GLY A 275 -3.81 20.50 42.16
N ASN A 276 -3.02 19.71 42.87
CA ASN A 276 -2.21 18.63 42.28
C ASN A 276 -2.96 17.29 42.26
N TRP A 277 -2.77 16.55 41.18
CA TRP A 277 -3.37 15.25 40.90
C TRP A 277 -2.30 14.16 40.72
N GLU A 278 -2.53 12.99 41.31
CA GLU A 278 -1.69 11.81 41.13
C GLU A 278 -2.56 10.58 40.88
N GLN A 279 -2.32 9.90 39.75
CA GLN A 279 -3.08 8.71 39.33
C GLN A 279 -4.61 8.92 39.38
N GLY A 280 -5.07 10.10 38.95
CA GLY A 280 -6.49 10.44 38.92
C GLY A 280 -7.06 10.92 40.25
N LYS A 281 -6.29 10.89 41.35
CA LYS A 281 -6.69 11.33 42.69
C LYS A 281 -6.18 12.72 43.00
N PHE A 282 -6.99 13.51 43.68
CA PHE A 282 -6.62 14.83 44.17
C PHE A 282 -5.72 14.68 45.41
N VAL A 283 -4.55 15.33 45.42
CA VAL A 283 -3.55 15.18 46.49
C VAL A 283 -3.49 16.41 47.40
N ALA A 284 -3.51 17.63 46.85
CA ALA A 284 -3.40 18.84 47.65
C ALA A 284 -4.00 20.06 46.94
N GLU A 285 -4.74 20.87 47.70
CA GLU A 285 -5.10 22.25 47.33
C GLU A 285 -3.85 23.13 47.46
N GLU A 286 -3.71 24.13 46.57
CA GLU A 286 -2.73 25.19 46.78
C GLU A 286 -3.10 25.97 48.06
N ASN A 287 -2.49 25.60 49.18
CA ASN A 287 -2.36 26.52 50.30
C ASN A 287 -1.42 27.63 49.86
N TYR A 288 -1.98 28.74 49.38
CA TYR A 288 -1.24 29.97 49.12
C TYR A 288 -0.81 30.59 50.45
N ASN A 289 0.21 30.01 51.11
CA ASN A 289 1.00 30.68 52.11
C ASN A 289 2.35 31.06 51.49
N LEU A 290 2.39 32.27 50.96
CA LEU A 290 3.62 33.03 50.73
C LEU A 290 4.32 33.24 52.07
N SER A 291 5.19 32.31 52.47
CA SER A 291 6.22 32.59 53.46
C SER A 291 7.54 31.94 53.05
N LYS A 292 8.36 32.76 52.39
CA LYS A 292 9.83 32.72 52.30
C LYS A 292 10.48 31.35 52.61
N LYS A 293 10.95 30.68 51.55
CA LYS A 293 12.30 30.08 51.53
C LYS A 293 12.92 30.25 50.14
N THR A 294 13.84 31.22 50.08
CA THR A 294 15.10 31.25 49.31
C THR A 294 15.09 30.74 47.86
N SER A 295 15.08 31.71 46.95
CA SER A 295 16.04 31.88 45.84
C SER A 295 16.65 30.63 45.18
N HIS A 296 16.35 30.54 43.87
CA HIS A 296 17.14 30.02 42.76
C HIS A 296 16.71 28.67 42.14
N SER A 297 16.38 28.78 40.84
CA SER A 297 16.35 27.71 39.83
C SER A 297 15.10 26.85 39.70
N PHE A 298 13.94 27.44 39.40
CA PHE A 298 12.85 26.72 38.73
C PHE A 298 12.35 27.36 37.41
N ASP A 299 12.92 28.49 36.98
CA ASP A 299 12.48 29.19 35.76
C ASP A 299 13.06 28.65 34.44
N ASN A 300 13.69 27.47 34.42
CA ASN A 300 14.26 26.89 33.19
C ASN A 300 13.80 25.47 32.84
N GLN A 301 12.72 24.97 33.47
CA GLN A 301 12.14 23.65 33.09
C GLN A 301 10.77 23.71 32.41
N ILE A 302 10.09 24.86 32.35
CA ILE A 302 8.78 24.98 31.68
C ILE A 302 8.89 25.38 30.18
N ILE A 303 10.07 25.78 29.68
CA ILE A 303 10.27 26.11 28.26
C ILE A 303 10.82 24.92 27.42
N LYS A 304 11.10 23.75 28.03
CA LYS A 304 11.60 22.57 27.29
C LYS A 304 10.58 21.47 26.99
N ILE A 305 9.31 21.63 27.38
CA ILE A 305 8.27 20.60 27.10
C ILE A 305 7.43 20.94 25.86
N VAL A 306 7.42 22.19 25.39
CA VAL A 306 6.65 22.60 24.19
C VAL A 306 7.27 22.08 22.88
N ASN A 307 8.54 21.65 22.88
CA ASN A 307 9.25 21.17 21.69
C ASN A 307 9.32 19.64 21.55
N ASN A 308 8.70 18.88 22.47
CA ASN A 308 8.76 17.41 22.49
C ASN A 308 7.42 16.73 22.17
N SER A 309 6.52 17.42 21.48
CA SER A 309 5.40 16.76 20.83
C SER A 309 5.93 15.92 19.65
N HIS A 310 6.25 14.66 19.95
CA HIS A 310 6.85 13.67 19.05
C HIS A 310 6.00 13.37 17.78
N CYS A 311 4.79 13.94 17.69
CA CYS A 311 3.88 13.88 16.55
C CYS A 311 3.69 15.22 15.79
N PHE A 312 4.20 16.36 16.31
CA PHE A 312 3.96 17.68 15.70
C PHE A 312 5.01 18.03 14.64
N ASN A 313 6.22 17.49 14.75
CA ASN A 313 7.36 17.91 13.91
C ASN A 313 7.40 17.34 12.48
N GLN A 314 6.38 16.62 12.01
CA GLN A 314 6.34 16.11 10.62
C GLN A 314 5.12 16.55 9.80
N SER A 315 4.13 17.22 10.39
CA SER A 315 2.92 17.65 9.68
C SER A 315 2.90 19.13 9.27
N PHE A 316 3.84 19.94 9.75
CA PHE A 316 3.77 21.41 9.61
C PHE A 316 4.33 21.99 8.29
N GLN A 317 4.69 21.17 7.30
CA GLN A 317 5.22 21.65 6.02
C GLN A 317 4.21 21.62 4.85
N ASN A 318 3.01 21.04 5.01
CA ASN A 318 2.07 20.84 3.90
C ASN A 318 0.63 21.28 4.19
N GLN A 319 0.42 22.37 4.91
CA GLN A 319 -0.93 22.91 5.11
C GLN A 319 -0.98 24.41 4.88
N ASN A 320 -1.04 24.77 3.60
CA ASN A 320 -1.69 25.99 3.11
C ASN A 320 -2.05 25.81 1.63
N LYS A 321 -3.21 25.21 1.37
CA LYS A 321 -4.16 25.55 0.29
C LYS A 321 -5.26 24.51 0.20
N PHE A 322 -6.45 24.90 0.67
CA PHE A 322 -7.70 24.27 0.30
C PHE A 322 -8.31 25.01 -0.91
N ILE A 323 -9.15 24.26 -1.63
CA ILE A 323 -10.14 24.65 -2.66
C ILE A 323 -9.71 24.43 -4.12
N ASP A 324 -10.47 23.52 -4.74
CA ASP A 324 -10.71 23.19 -6.16
C ASP A 324 -9.65 22.50 -7.02
N ASN A 325 -10.07 21.32 -7.51
CA ASN A 325 -9.73 20.65 -8.77
C ASN A 325 -8.24 20.31 -9.03
N GLN A 326 -7.94 19.01 -9.17
CA GLN A 326 -7.75 18.33 -10.48
C GLN A 326 -7.04 16.98 -10.27
N PHE A 327 -7.42 16.01 -11.11
CA PHE A 327 -6.84 14.68 -11.27
C PHE A 327 -5.30 14.71 -11.29
N ILE A 328 -4.66 13.95 -10.41
CA ILE A 328 -3.23 13.67 -10.50
C ILE A 328 -3.07 12.34 -11.22
N ASN A 329 -2.64 12.42 -12.47
CA ASN A 329 -2.29 11.30 -13.34
C ASN A 329 -0.90 10.79 -12.93
N CYS A 330 -0.77 9.49 -12.65
CA CYS A 330 0.50 8.83 -12.24
C CYS A 330 1.60 8.78 -13.33
N ASN A 331 1.53 9.62 -14.37
CA ASN A 331 2.49 9.66 -15.47
C ASN A 331 3.54 10.79 -15.40
N GLN A 332 3.67 11.53 -14.29
CA GLN A 332 4.60 12.65 -14.18
C GLN A 332 5.53 12.63 -12.95
N ILE A 333 6.07 11.47 -12.58
CA ILE A 333 7.24 11.41 -11.69
C ILE A 333 8.46 10.97 -12.52
N GLN A 334 8.91 11.86 -13.40
CA GLN A 334 10.30 11.92 -13.82
C GLN A 334 10.77 13.37 -13.76
N ASN A 335 11.88 13.58 -13.05
CA ASN A 335 12.64 14.80 -12.88
C ASN A 335 12.07 15.82 -11.87
N ASN A 336 12.48 15.67 -10.61
CA ASN A 336 13.09 16.74 -9.81
C ASN A 336 13.43 16.20 -8.41
N VAL A 337 14.64 15.68 -8.24
CA VAL A 337 15.31 15.66 -6.94
C VAL A 337 16.62 16.40 -7.16
N TYR A 338 16.63 17.68 -6.82
CA TYR A 338 17.86 18.44 -6.69
C TYR A 338 18.55 18.00 -5.41
N ASN A 339 19.87 17.97 -5.50
CA ASN A 339 20.79 17.95 -4.38
C ASN A 339 20.42 19.07 -3.38
N ASP A 340 20.51 18.77 -2.10
CA ASP A 340 21.52 19.37 -1.21
C ASP A 340 21.10 19.21 0.25
N CYS A 341 22.05 18.79 1.07
CA CYS A 341 22.25 19.27 2.43
C CYS A 341 23.60 18.74 2.94
N GLU A 342 24.68 19.41 2.55
CA GLU A 342 25.88 19.52 3.38
C GLU A 342 26.23 20.99 3.56
N ASN A 343 26.58 21.32 4.81
CA ASN A 343 27.30 22.49 5.31
C ASN A 343 26.50 23.69 5.84
N GLU A 344 26.53 23.77 7.18
CA GLU A 344 26.52 24.98 7.97
C GLU A 344 27.59 25.98 7.51
N LYS A 345 27.22 27.26 7.33
CA LYS A 345 27.77 28.42 8.05
C LYS A 345 27.41 29.75 7.37
N LEU A 346 27.24 30.73 8.26
CA LEU A 346 27.43 32.19 8.13
C LEU A 346 26.23 33.08 7.77
N CYS A 347 26.06 34.03 8.69
CA CYS A 347 25.18 35.18 8.69
C CYS A 347 25.53 36.18 7.57
N ASN A 348 24.54 36.90 7.03
CA ASN A 348 24.34 38.34 7.24
C ASN A 348 23.37 38.96 6.21
N SER A 349 22.56 39.89 6.73
CA SER A 349 22.15 41.17 6.15
C SER A 349 21.30 41.27 4.87
N PHE A 350 20.13 41.92 5.09
CA PHE A 350 19.60 43.07 4.35
C PHE A 350 18.83 42.89 3.02
N SER A 351 17.53 43.21 3.14
CA SER A 351 16.75 44.23 2.40
C SER A 351 16.48 44.13 0.90
N ASP A 352 15.17 44.27 0.61
CA ASP A 352 14.57 45.22 -0.34
C ASP A 352 14.24 44.82 -1.79
N VAL A 353 12.93 44.96 -2.08
CA VAL A 353 12.36 45.82 -3.14
C VAL A 353 12.04 45.19 -4.53
N THR A 354 10.73 44.93 -4.68
CA THR A 354 9.79 45.34 -5.77
C THR A 354 9.77 44.72 -7.18
N ASN A 355 8.52 44.52 -7.62
CA ASN A 355 7.92 44.87 -8.93
C ASN A 355 8.44 44.23 -10.23
N ASN A 356 7.60 43.44 -10.90
CA ASN A 356 6.64 43.92 -11.92
C ASN A 356 6.17 42.78 -12.87
N ASN A 357 4.85 42.73 -13.08
CA ASN A 357 4.10 42.57 -14.33
C ASN A 357 4.79 41.95 -15.56
N ASN A 358 4.16 40.92 -16.16
CA ASN A 358 3.37 41.10 -17.39
C ASN A 358 2.66 39.82 -17.87
N GLN A 359 1.45 40.03 -18.39
CA GLN A 359 0.56 39.06 -19.02
C GLN A 359 0.91 38.83 -20.52
N CYS A 360 0.42 37.72 -21.08
CA CYS A 360 -0.46 37.62 -22.26
C CYS A 360 -0.05 36.66 -23.41
N LYS A 361 -1.02 35.77 -23.71
CA LYS A 361 -1.63 35.43 -25.03
C LYS A 361 -1.08 34.28 -25.90
N ASN A 362 -1.91 33.21 -25.94
CA ASN A 362 -2.52 32.49 -27.08
C ASN A 362 -1.86 32.50 -28.47
N ASN A 363 -1.74 31.31 -29.08
CA ASN A 363 -2.51 30.94 -30.29
C ASN A 363 -2.38 29.45 -30.68
N SER A 364 -3.47 28.93 -31.24
CA SER A 364 -3.71 27.60 -31.83
C SER A 364 -3.24 27.47 -33.29
N ASN A 365 -2.88 26.26 -33.74
CA ASN A 365 -3.41 25.58 -34.95
C ASN A 365 -2.74 24.22 -35.26
N ASN A 366 -3.46 23.40 -36.03
CA ASN A 366 -3.38 21.95 -36.24
C ASN A 366 -2.23 21.42 -37.14
N ASP A 367 -1.70 20.22 -36.76
CA ASP A 367 -1.32 18.98 -37.51
C ASP A 367 -0.72 18.98 -38.96
N PRO A 368 -0.10 17.88 -39.48
CA PRO A 368 0.28 16.58 -38.88
C PRO A 368 1.71 16.03 -39.24
N ALA A 369 2.10 14.97 -38.51
CA ALA A 369 2.98 13.84 -38.87
C ALA A 369 4.38 14.06 -39.48
N THR A 370 5.43 13.67 -38.73
CA THR A 370 6.51 12.79 -39.25
C THR A 370 7.28 12.13 -38.12
N SER A 371 7.44 10.81 -38.24
CA SER A 371 8.26 9.98 -37.37
C SER A 371 9.74 10.34 -37.49
N GLN A 372 10.42 10.57 -36.37
CA GLN A 372 11.86 10.31 -36.28
C GLN A 372 12.18 9.56 -34.99
N THR A 373 12.70 8.37 -35.21
CA THR A 373 13.31 7.44 -34.27
C THR A 373 14.49 8.06 -33.53
N PHE A 374 14.53 7.91 -32.20
CA PHE A 374 15.79 7.86 -31.47
C PHE A 374 15.82 6.60 -30.59
N ARG A 375 16.72 5.69 -30.96
CA ARG A 375 17.20 4.59 -30.12
C ARG A 375 18.05 5.17 -28.99
N THR A 376 17.77 4.80 -27.76
CA THR A 376 18.82 4.68 -26.74
C THR A 376 18.61 3.43 -25.90
N THR A 377 19.51 2.48 -26.11
CA THR A 377 19.78 1.29 -25.31
C THR A 377 20.17 1.71 -23.89
N LYS A 378 19.52 1.16 -22.85
CA LYS A 378 20.03 1.25 -21.47
C LYS A 378 19.96 -0.10 -20.77
N THR A 379 21.14 -0.70 -20.66
CA THR A 379 21.48 -1.92 -19.94
C THR A 379 21.29 -1.72 -18.43
N ILE A 380 20.51 -2.57 -17.77
CA ILE A 380 20.30 -2.55 -16.31
C ILE A 380 21.18 -3.63 -15.67
N ARG A 381 22.14 -3.22 -14.83
CA ARG A 381 22.85 -4.08 -13.87
C ARG A 381 22.19 -3.92 -12.50
N ILE A 382 21.71 -5.03 -11.94
CA ILE A 382 21.18 -5.13 -10.58
C ILE A 382 22.29 -5.66 -9.66
N ARG A 383 22.64 -4.93 -8.60
CA ARG A 383 23.37 -5.48 -7.44
C ARG A 383 22.71 -5.04 -6.12
N GLN A 384 22.10 -6.04 -5.49
CA GLN A 384 22.17 -6.42 -4.07
C GLN A 384 21.97 -5.34 -3.00
N TYR A 385 20.82 -5.41 -2.33
CA TYR A 385 20.65 -4.98 -0.94
C TYR A 385 20.14 -6.16 -0.10
N GLN A 386 21.08 -6.83 0.57
CA GLN A 386 20.83 -7.75 1.70
C GLN A 386 21.99 -7.61 2.66
N LYS A 387 21.77 -6.95 3.79
CA LYS A 387 22.44 -7.19 5.08
C LYS A 387 21.84 -6.22 6.09
N GLU A 388 21.07 -6.77 7.04
CA GLU A 388 21.10 -6.39 8.45
C GLU A 388 19.97 -7.12 9.20
N LYS A 389 20.26 -8.34 9.64
CA LYS A 389 19.65 -8.92 10.86
C LYS A 389 20.52 -10.04 11.40
N SER A 390 21.47 -9.65 12.25
CA SER A 390 22.03 -10.53 13.27
C SER A 390 22.51 -9.65 14.41
N LYS A 391 21.74 -9.60 15.50
CA LYS A 391 22.26 -9.20 16.81
C LYS A 391 22.29 -10.44 17.71
N ASN A 392 23.47 -10.65 18.28
CA ASN A 392 23.76 -11.24 19.59
C ASN A 392 23.48 -12.74 19.81
N MET A 393 24.58 -13.50 19.87
CA MET A 393 24.92 -14.30 21.07
C MET A 393 26.39 -14.75 21.04
N SER A 394 27.20 -14.12 21.89
CA SER A 394 28.40 -14.67 22.55
C SER A 394 27.95 -15.05 23.97
N GLN A 395 28.42 -16.07 24.70
CA GLN A 395 29.63 -16.89 24.74
C GLN A 395 29.34 -18.00 25.77
N GLN A 396 29.89 -19.22 25.61
CA GLN A 396 30.59 -19.99 26.66
C GLN A 396 31.08 -21.37 26.13
N THR A 397 32.42 -21.51 26.11
CA THR A 397 33.30 -22.65 26.48
C THR A 397 32.65 -23.99 26.90
N SER A 398 33.17 -25.21 26.68
CA SER A 398 34.50 -25.75 26.33
C SER A 398 34.48 -27.30 26.19
N GLN A 399 35.41 -27.83 25.36
CA GLN A 399 36.20 -29.08 25.52
C GLN A 399 35.69 -30.52 25.19
N ASN A 400 36.60 -31.22 24.47
CA ASN A 400 36.92 -32.66 24.36
C ASN A 400 36.37 -33.50 23.18
N GLY A 401 37.30 -34.05 22.37
CA GLY A 401 37.08 -35.03 21.28
C GLY A 401 37.23 -36.49 21.73
N PRO A 402 37.72 -37.42 20.89
CA PRO A 402 37.21 -37.84 19.57
C PRO A 402 36.95 -39.37 19.48
N SER A 403 36.09 -39.83 18.54
CA SER A 403 36.19 -41.19 17.98
C SER A 403 35.37 -41.36 16.68
N THR A 404 36.10 -41.68 15.60
CA THR A 404 35.69 -42.25 14.30
C THR A 404 35.30 -43.75 14.43
N PRO A 405 34.74 -44.47 13.40
CA PRO A 405 34.88 -44.22 11.95
C PRO A 405 33.66 -44.48 11.02
N ILE A 406 33.69 -43.73 9.91
CA ILE A 406 33.58 -44.16 8.50
C ILE A 406 32.42 -45.10 8.08
N LYS A 407 31.54 -44.56 7.22
CA LYS A 407 31.20 -45.18 5.93
C LYS A 407 30.97 -44.10 4.87
N GLU A 408 31.81 -44.16 3.85
CA GLU A 408 31.71 -43.43 2.59
C GLU A 408 30.44 -43.86 1.81
N ILE A 409 29.86 -42.93 1.04
CA ILE A 409 29.70 -43.07 -0.42
C ILE A 409 29.39 -41.68 -1.01
N SER A 410 30.33 -41.31 -1.87
CA SER A 410 30.43 -40.31 -2.93
C SER A 410 29.25 -39.42 -3.36
N GLU A 411 29.65 -38.17 -3.54
CA GLU A 411 29.08 -37.07 -4.32
C GLU A 411 28.74 -37.41 -5.79
N LYS A 412 27.72 -36.75 -6.35
CA LYS A 412 27.93 -35.73 -7.40
C LYS A 412 26.68 -34.87 -7.68
N ASN A 413 26.93 -33.57 -7.50
CA ASN A 413 26.24 -32.37 -7.96
C ASN A 413 25.46 -32.46 -9.29
N GLU A 414 24.31 -31.78 -9.39
CA GLU A 414 24.26 -30.49 -10.11
C GLU A 414 22.98 -29.67 -9.89
N LYS A 415 23.20 -28.35 -10.00
CA LYS A 415 22.32 -27.22 -9.71
C LYS A 415 21.08 -27.17 -10.60
N GLN A 416 19.91 -26.83 -10.03
CA GLN A 416 18.96 -25.94 -10.71
C GLN A 416 18.42 -24.88 -9.74
N LYS A 417 18.71 -23.62 -10.11
CA LYS A 417 18.10 -22.40 -9.59
C LYS A 417 16.75 -22.16 -10.28
N THR A 418 15.98 -21.24 -9.68
CA THR A 418 14.82 -20.49 -10.20
C THR A 418 13.45 -21.18 -10.14
N GLN A 419 12.63 -20.82 -9.15
CA GLN A 419 11.73 -19.66 -9.21
C GLN A 419 11.18 -19.38 -7.81
N THR A 420 11.63 -18.27 -7.22
CA THR A 420 11.11 -17.78 -5.95
C THR A 420 9.69 -17.28 -6.18
N LYS A 421 8.72 -18.01 -5.62
CA LYS A 421 7.33 -17.56 -5.44
C LYS A 421 7.34 -16.22 -4.70
N PHE A 422 7.09 -15.12 -5.40
CA PHE A 422 6.63 -13.89 -4.76
C PHE A 422 5.11 -13.90 -4.73
N CYS A 423 4.55 -14.79 -3.90
CA CYS A 423 3.28 -14.47 -3.26
C CYS A 423 3.68 -13.56 -2.09
N ILE A 424 3.50 -12.24 -2.22
CA ILE A 424 3.42 -11.42 -1.01
C ILE A 424 2.12 -11.87 -0.34
N LYS A 425 2.27 -12.84 0.57
CA LYS A 425 1.28 -13.11 1.58
C LYS A 425 1.30 -11.87 2.46
N VAL A 426 0.46 -10.88 2.15
CA VAL A 426 0.17 -9.78 3.08
C VAL A 426 -0.66 -10.38 4.21
N GLN A 427 -0.01 -11.21 5.03
CA GLN A 427 -0.47 -11.60 6.34
C GLN A 427 0.10 -10.58 7.32
N ASN A 428 -0.45 -9.36 7.26
CA ASN A 428 -0.39 -8.45 8.38
C ASN A 428 -1.84 -8.09 8.71
N ASN A 429 -2.47 -9.01 9.43
CA ASN A 429 -3.67 -8.73 10.22
C ASN A 429 -3.26 -7.74 11.32
N PHE A 430 -3.20 -6.45 11.01
CA PHE A 430 -3.32 -5.42 12.02
C PHE A 430 -4.76 -4.95 11.99
N TYR A 431 -5.58 -5.61 12.80
CA TYR A 431 -6.86 -5.05 13.16
C TYR A 431 -6.60 -3.76 13.92
N LEU A 432 -7.20 -2.66 13.47
CA LEU A 432 -7.33 -1.47 14.28
C LEU A 432 -8.33 -1.81 15.41
N HIS A 433 -7.87 -2.51 16.44
CA HIS A 433 -8.59 -2.59 17.70
C HIS A 433 -8.15 -1.39 18.52
N LEU A 434 -8.60 -0.19 18.12
CA LEU A 434 -8.56 0.94 19.04
C LEU A 434 -9.33 0.49 20.27
N ARG A 435 -8.65 0.48 21.42
CA ARG A 435 -9.29 0.12 22.69
C ARG A 435 -10.53 0.98 22.83
N ARG A 436 -11.71 0.36 22.92
CA ARG A 436 -12.92 1.05 23.36
C ARG A 436 -12.57 1.63 24.74
N PRO A 437 -12.53 2.97 24.91
CA PRO A 437 -12.37 3.53 26.24
C PRO A 437 -13.54 3.01 27.09
N LYS A 438 -13.19 2.34 28.19
CA LYS A 438 -14.17 1.87 29.18
C LYS A 438 -14.94 3.05 29.75
#